data_AF-A0A7Y6RFW1-F1
#
_entry.id   AF-A0A7Y6RFW1-F1
#
_cell.length_a   1.000
_cell.length_b   1.000
_cell.length_c   1.000
_cell.angle_alpha   90.00
_cell.angle_beta   90.00
_cell.angle_gamma   90.00
#
_symmetry.space_group_name_H-M   'P 1'
#
loop_
_entity.id
_entity.type
_entity.pdbx_description
1 polymer ?
#
loop_
_entity_poly.entity_id
_entity_poly.type
_entity_poly.pdbx_seq_one_letter_code
_entity_poly.pdbx_strand_id
1 'polypeptide(L)'
;MEEVSAGNIAPGGAVTEVATANVSVGSNADLLQIADEAASPMAVTANGLYALESGDGYAVKGSDASYYAASVDDDGNVSWDSSSEALDPLLVTDDGTGDDAVTKVETDVVASATFEGLETGESLQQIMDNSGNGTGTYVVKGGTEEAPTYTYATLSEPDVDGNVTVTKETNGDGSLKGATVDPLSMLDTAISKVDSLRSDLGAIQNRFESAITNLSTTETNLSAARSRIEDADYATEVANMTRAQILQQAGTSVLAQANQIPQSVLSLLG
;
A
#
# COMPACT_ATOMS: atom_id res chain seq x y z
N MET A 1 37.68 9.16 9.42
CA MET A 1 36.41 8.55 9.87
C MET A 1 35.42 9.70 9.92
N GLU A 2 34.81 9.96 8.78
CA GLU A 2 33.87 11.06 8.59
C GLU A 2 32.49 10.40 8.51
N GLU A 3 31.67 10.64 9.53
CA GLU A 3 30.29 10.15 9.59
C GLU A 3 29.51 10.76 8.44
N VAL A 4 29.04 9.91 7.53
CA VAL A 4 28.03 10.28 6.54
C VAL A 4 26.70 10.40 7.29
N SER A 5 26.34 11.64 7.62
CA SER A 5 25.05 12.03 8.17
C SER A 5 23.92 11.51 7.27
N ALA A 6 23.04 10.68 7.84
CA ALA A 6 21.85 10.18 7.18
C ALA A 6 20.95 11.36 6.77
N GLY A 7 20.94 11.67 5.47
CA GLY A 7 20.08 12.68 4.86
C GLY A 7 18.62 12.25 4.94
N ASN A 8 17.92 12.78 5.94
CA ASN A 8 16.48 12.67 6.11
C ASN A 8 15.76 13.26 4.88
N ILE A 9 14.94 12.46 4.18
CA ILE A 9 14.15 12.92 3.03
C ILE A 9 13.10 13.94 3.52
N ALA A 10 13.02 15.09 2.85
CA ALA A 10 12.10 16.16 3.20
C ALA A 10 10.63 15.74 2.99
N PRO A 11 9.69 16.25 3.82
CA PRO A 11 8.27 15.93 3.69
C PRO A 11 7.67 16.49 2.38
N GLY A 12 7.11 15.63 1.52
CA GLY A 12 6.37 16.02 0.32
C GLY A 12 6.82 15.42 -1.02
N GLY A 13 7.86 14.59 -1.05
CA GLY A 13 8.28 13.89 -2.28
C GLY A 13 7.39 12.69 -2.58
N ALA A 14 6.51 12.80 -3.57
CA ALA A 14 5.70 11.67 -4.04
C ALA A 14 6.57 10.65 -4.79
N VAL A 15 6.41 9.35 -4.47
CA VAL A 15 6.93 8.24 -5.26
C VAL A 15 5.86 7.80 -6.24
N THR A 16 6.21 7.75 -7.53
CA THR A 16 5.31 7.26 -8.57
C THR A 16 5.70 5.83 -8.94
N GLU A 17 4.71 4.96 -9.05
CA GLU A 17 4.86 3.59 -9.56
C GLU A 17 5.31 3.64 -11.02
N VAL A 18 6.43 2.99 -11.36
CA VAL A 18 6.78 2.71 -12.76
C VAL A 18 5.98 1.46 -13.18
N ALA A 19 4.65 1.58 -13.25
CA ALA A 19 3.78 0.55 -13.82
C ALA A 19 3.21 1.06 -15.14
N THR A 20 3.87 0.66 -16.23
CA THR A 20 3.43 0.85 -17.63
C THR A 20 2.92 2.25 -17.93
N ALA A 21 3.85 3.20 -18.07
CA ALA A 21 3.54 4.46 -18.71
C ALA A 21 3.35 4.22 -20.21
N ASN A 22 2.10 4.22 -20.67
CA ASN A 22 1.81 4.65 -22.03
C ASN A 22 2.27 6.10 -22.14
N VAL A 23 3.48 6.29 -22.67
CA VAL A 23 4.02 7.61 -22.98
C VAL A 23 3.36 8.09 -24.26
N SER A 24 2.63 9.20 -24.14
CA SER A 24 2.17 9.95 -25.30
C SER A 24 3.36 10.42 -26.10
N VAL A 25 3.31 10.06 -27.37
CA VAL A 25 4.26 10.38 -28.43
C VAL A 25 4.68 11.85 -28.38
N GLY A 26 5.90 12.08 -27.91
CA GLY A 26 6.79 13.12 -28.42
C GLY A 26 7.99 12.41 -29.05
N SER A 27 7.74 11.68 -30.15
CA SER A 27 8.74 11.07 -31.07
C SER A 27 9.89 10.35 -30.36
N ASN A 28 9.71 9.13 -29.84
CA ASN A 28 9.91 7.87 -30.60
C ASN A 28 10.92 7.97 -31.76
N ALA A 29 12.15 7.53 -31.54
CA ALA A 29 12.87 6.68 -32.48
C ALA A 29 13.98 5.97 -31.70
N ASP A 30 13.77 4.67 -31.45
CA ASP A 30 14.75 3.63 -31.12
C ASP A 30 15.80 3.88 -30.02
N LEU A 31 16.28 2.80 -29.41
CA LEU A 31 17.67 2.78 -28.94
C LEU A 31 18.48 3.29 -30.14
N LEU A 32 19.16 4.44 -30.06
CA LEU A 32 20.01 4.96 -31.15
C LEU A 32 20.73 3.77 -31.78
N GLN A 33 20.32 3.38 -32.99
CA GLN A 33 20.89 2.19 -33.61
C GLN A 33 22.29 2.58 -34.02
N ILE A 34 23.30 2.16 -33.25
CA ILE A 34 24.71 2.35 -33.59
C ILE A 34 25.10 1.20 -34.50
N ALA A 35 25.04 1.42 -35.81
CA ALA A 35 25.36 0.43 -36.83
C ALA A 35 26.79 0.62 -37.35
N ASP A 36 27.57 -0.46 -37.36
CA ASP A 36 28.86 -0.50 -38.03
C ASP A 36 28.68 -0.99 -39.48
N GLU A 37 29.00 -0.13 -40.44
CA GLU A 37 28.88 -0.38 -41.88
C GLU A 37 30.10 -1.12 -42.46
N ALA A 38 31.08 -1.48 -41.63
CA ALA A 38 32.22 -2.28 -42.05
C ALA A 38 31.80 -3.68 -42.55
N ALA A 39 32.53 -4.21 -43.53
CA ALA A 39 32.31 -5.57 -44.04
C ALA A 39 32.53 -6.67 -42.98
N SER A 40 33.25 -6.36 -41.90
CA SER A 40 33.40 -7.19 -40.69
C SER A 40 33.14 -6.29 -39.48
N PRO A 41 31.89 -6.17 -39.02
CA PRO A 41 31.54 -5.19 -38.01
C PRO A 41 32.19 -5.51 -36.65
N MET A 42 32.65 -4.46 -35.98
CA MET A 42 33.20 -4.48 -34.63
C MET A 42 32.11 -4.11 -33.61
N ALA A 43 32.22 -4.69 -32.41
CA ALA A 43 31.33 -4.34 -31.32
C ALA A 43 31.65 -2.93 -30.80
N VAL A 44 30.61 -2.20 -30.41
CA VAL A 44 30.71 -0.89 -29.74
C VAL A 44 30.89 -1.12 -28.23
N THR A 45 31.73 -0.33 -27.57
CA THR A 45 31.80 -0.33 -26.10
C THR A 45 30.51 0.27 -25.54
N ALA A 46 29.95 -0.24 -24.44
CA ALA A 46 28.71 0.28 -23.84
C ALA A 46 28.74 1.82 -23.72
N ASN A 47 27.67 2.51 -24.16
CA ASN A 47 27.59 3.97 -24.26
C ASN A 47 28.68 4.60 -25.14
N GLY A 48 29.02 3.93 -26.25
CA GLY A 48 30.16 4.28 -27.08
C GLY A 48 30.00 5.53 -27.93
N LEU A 49 28.95 6.34 -27.81
CA LEU A 49 28.77 7.57 -28.60
C LEU A 49 29.30 8.79 -27.84
N TYR A 50 30.10 9.59 -28.53
CA TYR A 50 30.73 10.79 -28.01
C TYR A 50 30.51 11.95 -28.98
N ALA A 51 30.35 13.17 -28.48
CA ALA A 51 30.30 14.38 -29.29
C ALA A 51 31.70 14.98 -29.40
N LEU A 52 32.09 15.43 -30.59
CA LEU A 52 33.33 16.18 -30.79
C LEU A 52 33.18 17.60 -30.23
N GLU A 53 34.18 18.09 -29.50
CA GLU A 53 34.20 19.42 -28.85
C GLU A 53 34.28 20.54 -29.89
N SER A 54 34.79 20.25 -31.09
CA SER A 54 34.69 21.14 -32.26
C SER A 54 33.25 21.48 -32.67
N GLY A 55 32.27 20.69 -32.20
CA GLY A 55 30.84 20.87 -32.47
C GLY A 55 30.38 20.33 -33.82
N ASP A 56 31.30 19.77 -34.62
CA ASP A 56 31.06 19.39 -36.02
C ASP A 56 30.84 17.88 -36.23
N GLY A 57 30.56 17.09 -35.18
CA GLY A 57 30.19 15.68 -35.37
C GLY A 57 30.18 14.80 -34.12
N TYR A 58 30.07 13.50 -34.37
CA TYR A 58 30.05 12.46 -33.34
C TYR A 58 31.16 11.43 -33.58
N ALA A 59 31.52 10.70 -32.54
CA ALA A 59 32.48 9.61 -32.58
C ALA A 59 31.95 8.37 -31.84
N VAL A 60 32.27 7.18 -32.34
CA VAL A 60 31.95 5.90 -31.71
C VAL A 60 33.23 5.23 -31.19
N LYS A 61 33.19 4.71 -29.95
CA LYS A 61 34.29 3.96 -29.35
C LYS A 61 34.14 2.45 -29.59
N GLY A 62 35.02 1.91 -30.42
CA GLY A 62 35.07 0.48 -30.73
C GLY A 62 35.54 -0.36 -29.54
N SER A 63 35.33 -1.68 -29.62
CA SER A 63 35.81 -2.65 -28.62
C SER A 63 37.34 -2.71 -28.47
N ASP A 64 38.07 -2.13 -29.41
CA ASP A 64 39.52 -1.97 -29.39
C ASP A 64 39.99 -0.70 -28.64
N ALA A 65 39.04 0.03 -28.05
CA ALA A 65 39.21 1.31 -27.37
C ALA A 65 39.61 2.50 -28.27
N SER A 66 39.60 2.32 -29.60
CA SER A 66 39.80 3.40 -30.57
C SER A 66 38.50 4.16 -30.81
N TYR A 67 38.61 5.43 -31.20
CA TYR A 67 37.47 6.27 -31.59
C TYR A 67 37.41 6.39 -33.10
N TYR A 68 36.20 6.30 -33.64
CA TYR A 68 35.92 6.37 -35.07
C TYR A 68 34.89 7.46 -35.31
N ALA A 69 34.99 8.17 -36.43
CA ALA A 69 33.98 9.15 -36.81
C ALA A 69 32.62 8.46 -37.00
N ALA A 70 31.56 9.09 -36.50
CA ALA A 70 30.20 8.62 -36.62
C ALA A 70 29.31 9.73 -37.20
N SER A 71 28.37 9.33 -38.04
CA SER A 71 27.34 10.20 -38.59
C SER A 71 26.00 9.89 -37.94
N VAL A 72 25.20 10.94 -37.72
CA VAL A 72 23.84 10.83 -37.22
C VAL A 72 22.89 11.29 -38.32
N ASP A 73 21.87 10.49 -38.64
CA ASP A 73 20.85 10.85 -39.63
C ASP A 73 19.72 11.71 -39.04
N ASP A 74 18.81 12.20 -39.88
CA ASP A 74 17.68 13.06 -39.47
C ASP A 74 16.67 12.35 -38.54
N ASP A 75 16.72 11.01 -38.49
CA ASP A 75 15.90 10.17 -37.62
C ASP A 75 16.63 9.81 -36.30
N GLY A 76 17.89 10.23 -36.14
CA GLY A 76 18.70 10.00 -34.95
C GLY A 76 19.44 8.66 -34.91
N ASN A 77 19.56 7.92 -36.03
CA ASN A 77 20.38 6.71 -36.08
C ASN A 77 21.86 7.06 -36.26
N VAL A 78 22.74 6.27 -35.67
CA VAL A 78 24.19 6.50 -35.69
C VAL A 78 24.85 5.45 -36.57
N SER A 79 25.52 5.86 -37.64
CA SER A 79 26.35 4.96 -38.44
C SER A 79 27.83 5.30 -38.29
N TRP A 80 28.67 4.28 -38.18
CA TRP A 80 30.12 4.38 -38.16
C TRP A 80 30.73 3.25 -39.00
N ASP A 81 32.02 3.33 -39.30
CA ASP A 81 32.73 2.30 -40.06
C ASP A 81 34.03 1.96 -39.33
N SER A 82 34.10 0.77 -38.72
CA SER A 82 35.29 0.31 -38.00
C SER A 82 36.49 0.00 -38.90
N SER A 83 36.29 -0.08 -40.22
CA SER A 83 37.37 -0.23 -41.21
C SER A 83 37.98 1.11 -41.65
N SER A 84 37.38 2.23 -41.22
CA SER A 84 37.91 3.57 -41.43
C SER A 84 39.13 3.88 -40.54
N GLU A 85 39.87 4.95 -40.87
CA GLU A 85 40.98 5.39 -40.02
C GLU A 85 40.46 5.88 -38.67
N ALA A 86 41.00 5.32 -37.58
CA ALA A 86 40.69 5.78 -36.23
C ALA A 86 41.14 7.24 -36.04
N LEU A 87 40.36 7.98 -35.24
CA LEU A 87 40.70 9.32 -34.80
C LEU A 87 41.98 9.30 -33.96
N ASP A 88 42.75 10.38 -34.01
CA ASP A 88 44.03 10.48 -33.29
C ASP A 88 43.83 10.38 -31.77
N PRO A 89 44.39 9.37 -31.09
CA PRO A 89 44.22 9.17 -29.66
C PRO A 89 44.86 10.26 -28.79
N LEU A 90 45.77 11.09 -29.33
CA LEU A 90 46.36 12.24 -28.62
C LEU A 90 45.43 13.46 -28.52
N LEU A 91 44.31 13.44 -29.24
CA LEU A 91 43.29 14.48 -29.23
C LEU A 91 42.03 14.05 -28.47
N VAL A 92 41.97 12.81 -28.01
CA VAL A 92 40.83 12.23 -27.29
C VAL A 92 41.17 12.08 -25.81
N THR A 93 40.96 13.13 -25.03
CA THR A 93 40.96 13.05 -23.57
C THR A 93 39.52 13.11 -23.07
N ASP A 94 39.16 12.20 -22.16
CA ASP A 94 37.88 12.19 -21.40
C ASP A 94 37.77 13.40 -20.42
N ASP A 95 38.64 14.41 -20.60
CA ASP A 95 38.77 15.60 -19.76
C ASP A 95 38.49 16.92 -20.49
N GLY A 96 38.11 16.89 -21.77
CA GLY A 96 37.63 18.06 -22.52
C GLY A 96 38.70 19.16 -22.71
N THR A 97 39.94 18.78 -23.02
CA THR A 97 41.00 19.77 -23.28
C THR A 97 41.70 19.55 -24.63
N GLY A 98 41.04 19.95 -25.72
CA GLY A 98 41.62 19.98 -27.07
C GLY A 98 40.59 20.37 -28.15
N ASP A 99 41.05 20.89 -29.29
CA ASP A 99 40.19 21.33 -30.41
C ASP A 99 39.36 20.16 -31.02
N ASP A 100 39.79 18.92 -30.77
CA ASP A 100 39.17 17.67 -31.24
C ASP A 100 38.82 16.70 -30.09
N ALA A 101 38.75 17.20 -28.84
CA ALA A 101 38.38 16.35 -27.70
C ALA A 101 36.94 15.86 -27.82
N VAL A 102 36.64 14.71 -27.22
CA VAL A 102 35.31 14.12 -27.29
C VAL A 102 34.67 14.09 -25.90
N THR A 103 33.44 14.57 -25.79
CA THR A 103 32.65 14.52 -24.56
C THR A 103 31.66 13.37 -24.67
N LYS A 104 31.57 12.52 -23.65
CA LYS A 104 30.57 11.46 -23.61
C LYS A 104 29.17 12.07 -23.72
N VAL A 105 28.40 11.60 -24.69
CA VAL A 105 26.97 11.94 -24.74
C VAL A 105 26.32 11.12 -23.63
N GLU A 106 25.86 11.79 -22.57
CA GLU A 106 25.06 11.13 -21.54
C GLU A 106 23.77 10.63 -22.19
N THR A 107 23.68 9.32 -22.39
CA THR A 107 22.43 8.67 -22.72
C THR A 107 21.56 8.73 -21.48
N ASP A 108 20.50 9.53 -21.52
CA ASP A 108 19.44 9.44 -20.53
C ASP A 108 18.94 7.98 -20.54
N VAL A 109 18.80 7.36 -19.37
CA VAL A 109 18.46 5.94 -19.25
C VAL A 109 17.12 5.71 -19.96
N VAL A 110 17.19 5.13 -21.16
CA VAL A 110 16.03 4.95 -22.03
C VAL A 110 15.02 4.03 -21.34
N ALA A 111 13.76 4.46 -21.31
CA ALA A 111 12.62 3.79 -20.68
C ALA A 111 12.22 2.43 -21.33
N SER A 112 13.14 1.77 -22.05
CA SER A 112 12.97 0.46 -22.68
C SER A 112 14.02 -0.57 -22.23
N ALA A 113 14.78 -0.30 -21.17
CA ALA A 113 15.66 -1.31 -20.58
C ALA A 113 14.82 -2.39 -19.87
N THR A 114 15.11 -3.67 -20.15
CA THR A 114 14.60 -4.76 -19.31
C THR A 114 15.37 -4.71 -17.99
N PHE A 115 14.67 -4.53 -16.88
CA PHE A 115 15.28 -4.53 -15.55
C PHE A 115 15.40 -5.95 -15.02
N GLU A 116 16.62 -6.39 -14.77
CA GLU A 116 16.92 -7.67 -14.13
C GLU A 116 17.23 -7.49 -12.64
N GLY A 117 17.07 -8.56 -11.85
CA GLY A 117 17.36 -8.53 -10.40
C GLY A 117 16.19 -8.12 -9.50
N LEU A 118 15.01 -7.91 -10.06
CA LEU A 118 13.76 -7.72 -9.32
C LEU A 118 13.04 -9.06 -9.11
N GLU A 119 12.47 -9.24 -7.92
CA GLU A 119 11.64 -10.40 -7.60
C GLU A 119 10.16 -10.17 -8.00
N THR A 120 9.36 -11.23 -7.98
CA THR A 120 7.92 -11.11 -8.26
C THR A 120 7.24 -10.19 -7.26
N GLY A 121 6.58 -9.15 -7.78
CA GLY A 121 5.89 -8.15 -6.95
C GLY A 121 6.78 -6.97 -6.53
N GLU A 122 8.04 -6.93 -6.99
CA GLU A 122 8.91 -5.78 -6.80
C GLU A 122 8.86 -4.84 -8.01
N SER A 123 9.08 -3.56 -7.75
CA SER A 123 9.21 -2.54 -8.79
C SER A 123 10.35 -1.58 -8.47
N LEU A 124 11.08 -1.17 -9.50
CA LEU A 124 12.07 -0.10 -9.39
C LEU A 124 11.35 1.25 -9.38
N GLN A 125 11.76 2.14 -8.48
CA GLN A 125 11.28 3.51 -8.39
C GLN A 125 12.45 4.48 -8.25
N GLN A 126 12.28 5.68 -8.80
CA GLN A 126 13.22 6.77 -8.61
C GLN A 126 12.69 7.72 -7.54
N ILE A 127 13.57 8.19 -6.66
CA ILE A 127 13.24 9.25 -5.72
C ILE A 127 13.19 10.57 -6.50
N MET A 128 12.07 11.29 -6.36
CA MET A 128 11.88 12.60 -6.95
C MET A 128 12.21 13.70 -5.95
N ASP A 129 12.67 14.85 -6.45
CA ASP A 129 12.77 16.08 -5.66
C ASP A 129 11.37 16.72 -5.45
N ASN A 130 11.31 17.79 -4.66
CA ASN A 130 10.07 18.53 -4.41
C ASN A 130 9.47 19.20 -5.67
N SER A 131 10.24 19.30 -6.75
CA SER A 131 9.82 19.86 -8.03
C SER A 131 9.36 18.78 -9.03
N GLY A 132 9.41 17.50 -8.64
CA GLY A 132 9.04 16.37 -9.47
C GLY A 132 10.15 15.89 -10.41
N ASN A 133 11.40 16.34 -10.23
CA ASN A 133 12.54 15.90 -11.03
C ASN A 133 13.19 14.66 -10.41
N GLY A 134 13.69 13.76 -11.26
CA GLY A 134 14.47 12.60 -10.85
C GLY A 134 15.76 13.01 -10.14
N THR A 135 16.01 12.45 -8.95
CA THR A 135 17.24 12.74 -8.18
C THR A 135 18.44 11.88 -8.59
N GLY A 136 18.25 10.95 -9.53
CA GLY A 136 19.25 9.92 -9.85
C GLY A 136 19.39 8.83 -8.77
N THR A 137 18.63 8.91 -7.66
CA THR A 137 18.60 7.89 -6.61
C THR A 137 17.44 6.92 -6.84
N TYR A 138 17.71 5.63 -6.79
CA TYR A 138 16.72 4.58 -7.02
C TYR A 138 16.44 3.75 -5.76
N VAL A 139 15.23 3.23 -5.68
CA VAL A 139 14.77 2.31 -4.64
C VAL A 139 13.95 1.19 -5.26
N VAL A 140 14.00 0.00 -4.67
CA VAL A 140 13.08 -1.09 -4.98
C VAL A 140 11.92 -1.05 -4.01
N LYS A 141 10.69 -0.85 -4.52
CA LYS A 141 9.44 -1.06 -3.78
C LYS A 141 9.14 -2.56 -3.78
N GLY A 142 9.04 -3.13 -2.59
CA GLY A 142 8.49 -4.45 -2.33
C GLY A 142 7.43 -4.37 -1.22
N GLY A 143 7.15 -5.50 -0.58
CA GLY A 143 6.14 -5.58 0.48
C GLY A 143 4.72 -5.67 -0.09
N THR A 144 3.72 -5.22 0.69
CA THR A 144 2.32 -5.18 0.25
C THR A 144 1.88 -3.76 -0.04
N GLU A 145 0.81 -3.57 -0.79
CA GLU A 145 0.25 -2.21 -1.02
C GLU A 145 -0.11 -1.48 0.28
N GLU A 146 -0.51 -2.24 1.32
CA GLU A 146 -0.85 -1.71 2.65
C GLU A 146 0.37 -1.43 3.53
N ALA A 147 1.53 -1.99 3.18
CA ALA A 147 2.77 -1.87 3.93
C ALA A 147 3.97 -1.98 2.96
N PRO A 148 4.17 -0.97 2.10
CA PRO A 148 5.26 -0.99 1.14
C PRO A 148 6.59 -0.88 1.87
N THR A 149 7.59 -1.61 1.39
CA THR A 149 8.97 -1.51 1.85
C THR A 149 9.83 -0.97 0.74
N TYR A 150 10.72 -0.03 1.04
CA TYR A 150 11.65 0.52 0.07
C TYR A 150 13.07 0.18 0.49
N THR A 151 13.88 -0.28 -0.45
CA THR A 151 15.31 -0.54 -0.28
C THR A 151 16.08 0.27 -1.31
N TYR A 152 17.16 0.95 -0.91
CA TYR A 152 18.01 1.64 -1.89
C TYR A 152 18.53 0.66 -2.93
N ALA A 153 18.69 1.12 -4.16
CA ALA A 153 19.21 0.31 -5.25
C ALA A 153 20.12 1.11 -6.17
N THR A 154 21.10 0.40 -6.73
CA THR A 154 21.97 0.88 -7.79
C THR A 154 21.61 0.19 -9.10
N LEU A 155 21.84 0.90 -10.20
CA LEU A 155 21.66 0.39 -11.55
C LEU A 155 23.03 0.17 -12.18
N SER A 156 23.20 -0.94 -12.88
CA SER A 156 24.36 -1.14 -13.75
C SER A 156 24.27 -0.25 -14.99
N GLU A 157 25.39 -0.08 -15.68
CA GLU A 157 25.34 0.30 -17.09
C GLU A 157 24.57 -0.76 -17.89
N PRO A 158 23.90 -0.38 -18.99
CA PRO A 158 23.21 -1.33 -19.85
C PRO A 158 24.21 -2.33 -20.45
N ASP A 159 23.82 -3.60 -20.51
CA ASP A 159 24.59 -4.64 -21.18
C ASP A 159 24.47 -4.55 -22.71
N VAL A 160 25.11 -5.50 -23.43
CA VAL A 160 25.10 -5.56 -24.90
C VAL A 160 23.71 -5.80 -25.50
N ASP A 161 22.79 -6.35 -24.70
CA ASP A 161 21.40 -6.60 -25.07
C ASP A 161 20.46 -5.46 -24.60
N GLY A 162 21.01 -4.43 -23.96
CA GLY A 162 20.28 -3.28 -23.42
C GLY A 162 19.60 -3.52 -22.07
N ASN A 163 19.92 -4.62 -21.37
CA ASN A 163 19.35 -4.89 -20.05
C ASN A 163 20.12 -4.15 -18.96
N VAL A 164 19.40 -3.77 -17.90
CA VAL A 164 19.97 -3.07 -16.74
C VAL A 164 19.76 -3.91 -15.49
N THR A 165 20.85 -4.22 -14.78
CA THR A 165 20.77 -4.97 -13.52
C THR A 165 20.47 -4.02 -12.38
N VAL A 166 19.40 -4.32 -11.63
CA VAL A 166 19.06 -3.65 -10.37
C VAL A 166 19.71 -4.40 -9.21
N THR A 167 20.56 -3.72 -8.46
CA THR A 167 21.18 -4.28 -7.25
C THR A 167 20.67 -3.56 -6.01
N LYS A 168 20.03 -4.29 -5.09
CA LYS A 168 19.62 -3.74 -3.78
C LYS A 168 20.85 -3.45 -2.93
N GLU A 169 20.95 -2.25 -2.40
CA GLU A 169 22.04 -1.86 -1.52
C GLU A 169 21.93 -2.58 -0.17
N THR A 170 23.10 -2.92 0.38
CA THR A 170 23.23 -3.48 1.73
C THR A 170 24.01 -2.55 2.63
N ASN A 171 23.70 -2.57 3.92
CA ASN A 171 24.56 -2.02 4.97
C ASN A 171 25.87 -2.83 5.08
N GLY A 172 26.85 -2.30 5.82
CA GLY A 172 28.13 -2.98 6.05
C GLY A 172 28.03 -4.33 6.78
N ASP A 173 26.86 -4.67 7.33
CA ASP A 173 26.56 -5.97 7.96
C ASP A 173 25.84 -6.96 7.01
N GLY A 174 25.61 -6.57 5.75
CA GLY A 174 24.91 -7.38 4.75
C GLY A 174 23.38 -7.32 4.81
N SER A 175 22.79 -6.58 5.76
CA SER A 175 21.34 -6.32 5.75
C SER A 175 20.95 -5.36 4.63
N LEU A 176 19.73 -5.46 4.10
CA LEU A 176 19.23 -4.52 3.09
C LEU A 176 19.14 -3.10 3.67
N LYS A 177 19.63 -2.13 2.90
CA LYS A 177 19.61 -0.71 3.29
C LYS A 177 18.24 -0.11 2.97
N GLY A 178 17.37 -0.10 3.98
CA GLY A 178 16.02 0.47 3.86
C GLY A 178 16.04 1.96 3.52
N ALA A 179 15.09 2.37 2.68
CA ALA A 179 14.78 3.76 2.38
C ALA A 179 13.42 4.12 3.01
N THR A 180 13.31 5.32 3.58
CA THR A 180 12.02 5.86 4.03
C THR A 180 11.55 6.84 2.99
N VAL A 181 10.65 6.40 2.13
CA VAL A 181 10.09 7.24 1.07
C VAL A 181 8.72 7.73 1.53
N ASP A 182 8.53 9.05 1.46
CA ASP A 182 7.32 9.76 1.90
C ASP A 182 6.80 9.33 3.30
N PRO A 183 7.55 9.61 4.38
CA PRO A 183 7.16 9.22 5.73
C PRO A 183 5.82 9.82 6.17
N LEU A 184 5.39 10.94 5.58
CA LEU A 184 4.12 11.58 5.91
C LEU A 184 2.93 10.84 5.32
N SER A 185 3.01 10.42 4.05
CA SER A 185 1.94 9.63 3.43
C SER A 185 1.73 8.28 4.14
N MET A 186 2.82 7.63 4.55
CA MET A 186 2.74 6.42 5.38
C MET A 186 2.05 6.68 6.72
N LEU A 187 2.35 7.80 7.37
CA LEU A 187 1.72 8.19 8.63
C LEU A 187 0.23 8.50 8.46
N ASP A 188 -0.15 9.23 7.41
CA ASP A 188 -1.55 9.56 7.10
C ASP A 188 -2.38 8.29 6.86
N THR A 189 -1.81 7.31 6.14
CA THR A 189 -2.42 6.00 5.93
C THR A 189 -2.63 5.26 7.26
N ALA A 190 -1.62 5.26 8.13
CA ALA A 190 -1.70 4.64 9.45
C ALA A 190 -2.76 5.31 10.34
N ILE A 191 -2.83 6.65 10.33
CA ILE A 191 -3.83 7.42 11.08
C ILE A 191 -5.23 7.12 10.56
N SER A 192 -5.44 7.13 9.23
CA SER A 192 -6.72 6.80 8.60
C SER A 192 -7.24 5.41 9.01
N LYS A 193 -6.34 4.43 9.13
CA LYS A 193 -6.66 3.09 9.61
C LYS A 193 -7.12 3.09 11.07
N VAL A 194 -6.42 3.82 11.94
CA VAL A 194 -6.80 3.96 13.36
C VAL A 194 -8.16 4.65 13.48
N ASP A 195 -8.40 5.70 12.71
CA ASP A 195 -9.66 6.44 12.72
C ASP A 195 -10.83 5.57 12.23
N SER A 196 -10.60 4.74 11.22
CA SER A 196 -11.59 3.76 10.73
C SER A 196 -11.97 2.76 11.83
N LEU A 197 -10.97 2.17 12.51
CA LEU A 197 -11.23 1.27 13.65
C LEU A 197 -11.97 1.98 14.79
N ARG A 198 -11.63 3.24 15.08
CA ARG A 198 -12.30 4.02 16.12
C ARG A 198 -13.76 4.34 15.75
N SER A 199 -14.03 4.62 14.48
CA SER A 199 -15.38 4.81 13.95
C SER A 199 -16.23 3.56 14.14
N ASP A 200 -15.70 2.38 13.80
CA ASP A 200 -16.39 1.11 13.97
C ASP A 200 -16.68 0.81 15.45
N LEU A 201 -15.72 1.07 16.34
CA LEU A 201 -15.95 0.96 17.78
C LEU A 201 -17.03 1.93 18.28
N GLY A 202 -17.08 3.15 17.76
CA GLY A 202 -18.15 4.11 18.07
C GLY A 202 -19.52 3.62 17.59
N ALA A 203 -19.60 3.04 16.40
CA ALA A 203 -20.83 2.44 15.88
C ALA A 203 -21.31 1.27 16.76
N ILE A 204 -20.37 0.42 17.21
CA ILE A 204 -20.65 -0.68 18.13
C ILE A 204 -21.17 -0.15 19.48
N GLN A 205 -20.58 0.91 20.03
CA GLN A 205 -21.05 1.54 21.27
C GLN A 205 -22.49 2.06 21.13
N ASN A 206 -22.82 2.75 20.04
CA ASN A 206 -24.19 3.21 19.77
C ASN A 206 -25.20 2.05 19.68
N ARG A 207 -24.77 0.93 19.08
CA ARG A 207 -25.59 -0.28 19.00
C ARG A 207 -25.80 -0.92 20.38
N PHE A 208 -24.77 -0.95 21.23
CA PHE A 208 -24.90 -1.44 22.60
C PHE A 208 -25.84 -0.55 23.43
N GLU A 209 -25.71 0.78 23.33
CA GLU A 209 -26.60 1.71 24.06
C GLU A 209 -28.08 1.52 23.67
N SER A 210 -28.33 1.36 22.36
CA SER A 210 -29.67 1.08 21.84
C SER A 210 -30.20 -0.27 22.32
N ALA A 211 -29.36 -1.31 22.32
CA ALA A 211 -29.72 -2.63 22.80
C ALA A 211 -30.03 -2.62 24.31
N ILE A 212 -29.23 -1.92 25.11
CA ILE A 212 -29.42 -1.77 26.56
C ILE A 212 -30.74 -1.05 26.84
N THR A 213 -31.01 0.07 26.16
CA THR A 213 -32.26 0.83 26.33
C THR A 213 -33.49 -0.01 25.99
N ASN A 214 -33.43 -0.77 24.89
CA ASN A 214 -34.51 -1.68 24.50
C ASN A 214 -34.69 -2.83 25.51
N LEU A 215 -33.59 -3.39 26.00
CA LEU A 215 -33.63 -4.47 26.99
C LEU A 215 -34.20 -4.00 28.33
N SER A 216 -33.81 -2.82 28.80
CA SER A 216 -34.36 -2.21 30.02
C SER A 216 -35.87 -1.93 29.93
N THR A 217 -36.33 -1.46 28.77
CA THR A 217 -37.76 -1.27 28.50
C THR A 217 -38.50 -2.61 28.50
N THR A 218 -37.91 -3.64 27.87
CA THR A 218 -38.47 -5.00 27.83
C THR A 218 -38.54 -5.61 29.23
N GLU A 219 -37.49 -5.46 30.03
CA GLU A 219 -37.43 -5.92 31.43
C GLU A 219 -38.53 -5.25 32.27
N THR A 220 -38.69 -3.94 32.16
CA THR A 220 -39.74 -3.19 32.87
C THR A 220 -41.14 -3.70 32.48
N ASN A 221 -41.40 -3.89 31.19
CA ASN A 221 -42.68 -4.40 30.69
C ASN A 221 -42.93 -5.84 31.14
N LEU A 222 -41.91 -6.70 31.12
CA LEU A 222 -42.02 -8.10 31.52
C LEU A 222 -42.25 -8.21 33.03
N SER A 223 -41.55 -7.41 33.84
CA SER A 223 -41.74 -7.34 35.29
C SER A 223 -43.16 -6.89 35.64
N ALA A 224 -43.67 -5.84 34.97
CA ALA A 224 -45.03 -5.37 35.15
C ALA A 224 -46.09 -6.41 34.71
N ALA A 225 -45.85 -7.11 33.59
CA ALA A 225 -46.74 -8.18 33.13
C ALA A 225 -46.75 -9.36 34.12
N ARG A 226 -45.58 -9.74 34.64
CA ARG A 226 -45.45 -10.81 35.64
C ARG A 226 -46.13 -10.45 36.96
N SER A 227 -45.94 -9.23 37.48
CA SER A 227 -46.64 -8.76 38.68
C SER A 227 -48.16 -8.80 38.50
N ARG A 228 -48.70 -8.39 37.34
CA ARG A 228 -50.14 -8.49 37.08
C ARG A 228 -50.68 -9.92 37.08
N ILE A 229 -49.91 -10.86 36.54
CA ILE A 229 -50.29 -12.28 36.55
C ILE A 229 -50.25 -12.81 37.99
N GLU A 230 -49.14 -12.60 38.70
CA GLU A 230 -48.98 -13.05 40.09
C GLU A 230 -50.03 -12.43 41.02
N ASP A 231 -50.31 -11.13 40.90
CA ASP A 231 -51.31 -10.44 41.72
C ASP A 231 -52.74 -10.91 41.40
N ALA A 232 -53.06 -11.18 40.12
CA ALA A 232 -54.37 -11.70 39.73
C ALA A 232 -54.60 -13.15 40.18
N ASP A 233 -53.56 -13.98 40.08
CA ASP A 233 -53.58 -15.37 40.55
C ASP A 233 -53.70 -15.40 42.08
N TYR A 234 -52.95 -14.56 42.79
CA TYR A 234 -53.05 -14.42 44.23
C TYR A 234 -54.44 -13.93 44.67
N ALA A 235 -54.98 -12.91 44.00
CA ALA A 235 -56.33 -12.42 44.28
C ALA A 235 -57.39 -13.50 44.09
N THR A 236 -57.25 -14.35 43.06
CA THR A 236 -58.18 -15.45 42.77
C THR A 236 -58.07 -16.56 43.82
N GLU A 237 -56.85 -16.97 44.17
CA GLU A 237 -56.62 -18.01 45.19
C GLU A 237 -57.10 -17.56 46.56
N VAL A 238 -56.81 -16.32 46.97
CA VAL A 238 -57.31 -15.75 48.22
C VAL A 238 -58.84 -15.67 48.21
N ALA A 239 -59.47 -15.26 47.11
CA ALA A 239 -60.93 -15.24 47.01
C ALA A 239 -61.54 -16.65 47.14
N ASN A 240 -60.91 -17.66 46.55
CA ASN A 240 -61.32 -19.06 46.67
C ASN A 240 -61.13 -19.59 48.10
N MET A 241 -59.99 -19.30 48.73
CA MET A 241 -59.71 -19.63 50.13
C MET A 241 -60.73 -18.99 51.07
N THR A 242 -60.97 -17.69 50.94
CA THR A 242 -61.97 -16.96 51.73
C THR A 242 -63.37 -17.52 51.49
N ARG A 243 -63.75 -17.83 50.24
CA ARG A 243 -65.02 -18.49 49.95
C ARG A 243 -65.13 -19.85 50.65
N ALA A 244 -64.08 -20.66 50.61
CA ALA A 244 -64.05 -21.96 51.27
C ALA A 244 -64.17 -21.84 52.80
N GLN A 245 -63.48 -20.88 53.41
CA GLN A 245 -63.58 -20.58 54.84
C GLN A 245 -64.99 -20.12 55.23
N ILE A 246 -65.60 -19.21 54.46
CA ILE A 246 -66.98 -18.76 54.67
C ILE A 246 -67.95 -19.93 54.54
N LEU A 247 -67.79 -20.80 53.54
CA LEU A 247 -68.62 -21.99 53.36
C LEU A 247 -68.48 -22.99 54.52
N GLN A 248 -67.27 -23.17 55.06
CA GLN A 248 -67.04 -24.00 56.24
C GLN A 248 -67.71 -23.40 57.49
N GLN A 249 -67.61 -22.09 57.70
CA GLN A 249 -68.25 -21.40 58.82
C GLN A 249 -69.79 -21.37 58.70
N ALA A 250 -70.30 -21.15 57.49
CA ALA A 250 -71.73 -21.21 57.21
C ALA A 250 -72.26 -22.64 57.33
N GLY A 251 -71.54 -23.64 56.82
CA GLY A 251 -71.90 -25.06 56.92
C GLY A 251 -71.99 -25.53 58.37
N THR A 252 -71.06 -25.13 59.23
CA THR A 252 -71.11 -25.44 60.67
C THR A 252 -72.25 -24.70 61.38
N SER A 253 -72.52 -23.44 61.04
CA SER A 253 -73.66 -22.68 61.59
C SER A 253 -75.01 -23.23 61.13
N VAL A 254 -75.15 -23.63 59.86
CA VAL A 254 -76.37 -24.25 59.31
C VAL A 254 -76.56 -25.65 59.89
N LEU A 255 -75.49 -26.43 60.06
CA LEU A 255 -75.54 -27.71 60.77
C LEU A 255 -76.01 -27.52 62.22
N ALA A 256 -75.49 -26.51 62.93
CA ALA A 256 -75.93 -26.19 64.28
C ALA A 256 -77.42 -25.79 64.31
N GLN A 257 -77.87 -24.96 63.37
CA GLN A 257 -79.28 -24.57 63.21
C GLN A 257 -80.17 -25.79 62.88
N ALA A 258 -79.73 -26.62 61.94
CA ALA A 258 -80.45 -27.82 61.50
C ALA A 258 -80.54 -28.87 62.61
N ASN A 259 -79.57 -28.97 63.50
CA ASN A 259 -79.61 -29.85 64.66
C ASN A 259 -80.55 -29.34 65.78
N GLN A 260 -80.83 -28.03 65.84
CA GLN A 260 -81.77 -27.45 66.82
C GLN A 260 -83.24 -27.57 66.39
N ILE A 261 -83.53 -27.66 65.09
CA ILE A 261 -84.91 -27.76 64.56
C ILE A 261 -85.62 -29.07 65.00
N PRO A 262 -85.01 -30.27 64.91
CA PRO A 262 -85.65 -31.50 65.38
C PRO A 262 -85.95 -31.49 66.88
N GLN A 263 -85.05 -30.90 67.70
CA GLN A 263 -85.26 -30.82 69.15
C GLN A 263 -86.43 -29.92 69.53
N SER A 264 -86.64 -28.82 68.79
CA SER A 264 -87.80 -27.95 68.98
C SER A 264 -89.10 -28.60 68.51
N VAL A 265 -89.06 -29.46 67.49
CA VAL A 265 -90.23 -30.25 67.06
C VAL A 265 -90.58 -31.37 68.06
N LEU A 266 -89.58 -32.04 68.64
CA LEU A 266 -89.80 -33.03 69.70
C LEU A 266 -90.39 -32.39 70.97
N SER A 267 -90.02 -31.15 71.29
CA SER A 267 -90.63 -30.38 72.39
C SER A 267 -92.09 -30.00 72.15
N LEU A 268 -92.60 -30.09 70.92
CA LEU A 268 -93.99 -29.82 70.56
C LEU A 268 -94.85 -31.09 70.44
N LEU A 269 -94.24 -32.28 70.58
CA LEU A 269 -94.89 -33.58 70.45
C LEU A 269 -94.80 -34.46 71.72
N GLY A 270 -94.02 -34.05 72.72
CA GLY A 270 -93.97 -34.67 74.06
C GLY A 270 -94.62 -33.78 75.11
#